data_AF-A0A816HI19-F1
#
_entry.id   AF-A0A816HI19-F1
#
_cell.length_a   1.000
_cell.length_b   1.000
_cell.length_c   1.000
_cell.angle_alpha   90.00
_cell.angle_beta   90.00
_cell.angle_gamma   90.00
#
_symmetry.space_group_name_H-M   'P 1'
#
loop_
_entity.id
_entity.type
_entity.pdbx_description
1 polymer ?
#
loop_
_entity_poly.entity_id
_entity_poly.type
_entity_poly.pdbx_seq_one_letter_code
_entity_poly.pdbx_strand_id
1 'polypeptide(L)'
;YENTTIEELLNELMVEKWNLSSSYKNYYNECQPSECSYSAIAKNSAIYIVTTVIGLIGGLITALKIGVPRLVSFVISIGQNYRRRRRGMI
;
A
#
# COMPACT_ATOMS: atom_id res chain seq x y z
N TYR A 1 52.64 -15.04 26.65
CA TYR A 1 51.28 -14.66 26.24
C TYR A 1 51.38 -13.19 25.87
N GLU A 2 51.26 -12.86 24.59
CA GLU A 2 51.25 -11.45 24.18
C GLU A 2 49.89 -10.86 24.52
N ASN A 3 49.89 -9.72 25.20
CA ASN A 3 48.69 -8.95 25.46
C ASN A 3 48.39 -8.12 24.21
N THR A 4 47.78 -8.73 23.19
CA THR A 4 47.22 -7.98 22.07
C THR A 4 46.06 -7.15 22.62
N THR A 5 46.15 -5.83 22.53
CA THR A 5 45.06 -4.95 22.95
C THR A 5 43.89 -5.12 21.98
N ILE A 6 42.66 -5.00 22.48
CA ILE A 6 41.44 -5.09 21.66
C ILE A 6 41.48 -4.05 20.52
N GLU A 7 42.20 -2.94 20.72
CA GLU A 7 42.42 -1.90 19.72
C GLU A 7 43.30 -2.34 18.55
N GLU A 8 44.30 -3.20 18.75
CA GLU A 8 45.09 -3.80 17.67
C GLU A 8 44.24 -4.79 16.86
N LEU A 9 43.42 -5.59 17.54
CA LEU A 9 42.51 -6.52 16.89
C LEU A 9 41.46 -5.79 16.04
N LEU A 10 40.89 -4.69 16.56
CA LEU A 10 39.93 -3.86 15.83
C LEU A 10 40.57 -3.13 14.64
N ASN A 11 41.82 -2.69 14.76
CA ASN A 11 42.57 -2.10 13.63
C ASN A 11 42.89 -3.13 12.54
N GLU A 12 43.18 -4.40 12.89
CA GLU A 12 43.31 -5.48 11.90
C GLU A 12 41.98 -5.90 11.27
N LEU A 13 40.86 -5.81 12.00
CA LEU A 13 39.53 -6.03 11.42
C LEU A 13 39.09 -4.85 10.53
N MET A 14 39.59 -3.64 10.79
CA MET A 14 39.41 -2.46 9.94
C MET A 14 40.45 -2.38 8.80
N VAL A 15 40.73 -3.51 8.13
CA VAL A 15 41.45 -3.51 6.85
C VAL A 15 40.58 -2.86 5.77
N GLU A 16 40.59 -1.53 5.81
CA GLU A 16 40.59 -0.69 4.63
C GLU A 16 41.86 -0.99 3.82
N LYS A 17 41.87 -2.12 3.13
CA LYS A 17 42.57 -2.21 1.85
C LYS A 17 41.53 -2.40 0.77
N TRP A 18 40.85 -1.30 0.46
CA TRP A 18 40.08 -1.13 -0.77
C TRP A 18 41.03 -1.20 -1.97
N ASN A 19 41.50 -2.39 -2.31
CA ASN A 19 42.11 -2.64 -3.60
C ASN A 19 40.97 -2.85 -4.60
N LEU A 20 40.43 -1.73 -5.10
CA LEU A 20 39.29 -1.63 -6.04
C LEU A 20 39.55 -2.28 -7.43
N SER A 21 40.52 -3.20 -7.56
CA SER A 21 40.93 -3.71 -8.87
C SER A 21 40.46 -5.12 -9.22
N SER A 22 39.88 -5.92 -8.32
CA SER A 22 39.32 -7.22 -8.77
C SER A 22 38.40 -7.88 -7.75
N SER A 23 37.17 -8.17 -8.18
CA SER A 23 36.26 -9.19 -7.63
C SER A 23 34.99 -8.78 -6.87
N TYR A 24 34.55 -7.51 -6.91
CA TYR A 24 33.15 -7.21 -6.55
C TYR A 24 32.13 -7.68 -7.59
N LYS A 25 32.58 -7.93 -8.83
CA LYS A 25 31.71 -8.39 -9.93
C LYS A 25 31.31 -9.86 -9.81
N ASN A 26 32.17 -10.72 -9.23
CA ASN A 26 31.84 -12.14 -9.07
C ASN A 26 30.87 -12.36 -7.89
N TYR A 27 31.06 -11.63 -6.79
CA TYR A 27 30.17 -11.68 -5.62
C TYR A 27 28.74 -11.17 -5.95
N TYR A 28 28.63 -10.14 -6.79
CA TYR A 28 27.33 -9.64 -7.28
C TYR A 28 26.70 -10.52 -8.39
N ASN A 29 27.49 -11.28 -9.16
CA ASN A 29 26.96 -12.21 -10.16
C ASN A 29 26.44 -13.50 -9.55
N GLU A 30 27.09 -14.02 -8.50
CA GLU A 30 26.63 -15.21 -7.79
C GLU A 30 25.40 -14.93 -6.92
N CYS A 31 25.31 -13.72 -6.37
CA CYS A 31 24.13 -13.21 -5.69
C CYS A 31 23.38 -12.25 -6.63
N GLN A 32 22.83 -12.76 -7.72
CA GLN A 32 21.72 -12.11 -8.41
C GLN A 32 20.42 -12.57 -7.70
N PRO A 33 19.93 -11.89 -6.64
CA PRO A 33 18.63 -12.22 -6.09
C PRO A 33 17.60 -12.01 -7.21
N SER A 34 17.05 -13.10 -7.73
CA SER A 34 15.99 -13.08 -8.75
C SER A 34 14.74 -12.35 -8.27
N GLU A 35 14.59 -12.24 -6.96
CA GLU A 35 13.50 -11.55 -6.28
C GLU A 35 14.10 -10.71 -5.14
N CYS A 36 14.10 -9.40 -5.29
CA CYS A 36 14.27 -8.52 -4.14
C CYS A 36 13.01 -8.67 -3.27
N SER A 37 13.09 -9.40 -2.17
CA SER A 37 12.11 -9.26 -1.09
C SER A 37 12.32 -7.90 -0.44
N TYR A 38 11.80 -6.85 -1.08
CA TYR A 38 11.57 -5.59 -0.42
C TYR A 38 10.55 -5.89 0.66
N SER A 39 11.02 -6.12 1.90
CA SER A 39 10.16 -6.06 3.06
C SER A 39 9.65 -4.63 3.12
N ALA A 40 8.55 -4.38 2.42
CA ALA A 40 7.74 -3.20 2.57
C ALA A 40 7.17 -3.31 3.98
N ILE A 41 8.00 -2.95 4.97
CA ILE A 41 7.55 -2.61 6.30
C ILE A 41 6.63 -1.44 6.03
N ALA A 42 5.34 -1.74 5.90
CA ALA A 42 4.30 -0.76 5.71
C ALA A 42 4.26 0.06 7.00
N LYS A 43 5.14 1.07 7.08
CA LYS A 43 5.19 2.04 8.19
C LYS A 43 3.84 2.77 8.33
N ASN A 44 3.02 2.71 7.28
CA ASN A 44 1.65 3.24 7.23
C ASN A 44 0.55 2.15 7.30
N SER A 45 0.86 0.89 7.63
CA SER A 45 -0.15 -0.18 7.70
C SER A 45 -1.29 0.16 8.69
N ALA A 46 -0.96 0.66 9.88
CA ALA A 46 -1.96 1.08 10.87
C ALA A 46 -2.84 2.23 10.35
N ILE A 47 -2.24 3.27 9.78
CA ILE A 47 -2.97 4.43 9.23
C ILE A 47 -3.88 3.97 8.08
N TYR A 48 -3.38 3.11 7.20
CA TYR A 48 -4.15 2.55 6.09
C TYR A 48 -5.36 1.74 6.56
N ILE A 49 -5.20 0.91 7.59
CA ILE A 49 -6.31 0.14 8.17
C ILE A 49 -7.37 1.09 8.75
N VAL A 50 -6.93 2.08 9.53
CA VAL A 50 -7.83 3.05 10.17
C VAL A 50 -8.59 3.89 9.14
N THR A 51 -7.91 4.44 8.13
CA THR A 51 -8.56 5.23 7.08
C THR A 51 -9.53 4.38 6.26
N THR A 52 -9.20 3.11 6.02
CA THR A 52 -10.09 2.18 5.31
C THR A 52 -11.36 1.90 6.13
N VAL A 53 -11.24 1.64 7.44
CA VAL A 53 -12.40 1.41 8.32
C VAL A 53 -13.28 2.65 8.41
N ILE A 54 -12.69 3.83 8.63
CA ILE A 54 -13.42 5.10 8.68
C ILE A 54 -14.11 5.38 7.34
N GLY A 55 -13.40 5.15 6.23
CA GLY A 55 -13.92 5.32 4.87
C GLY A 55 -15.06 4.36 4.55
N LEU A 56 -14.98 3.11 5.00
CA LEU A 56 -16.06 2.13 4.81
C LEU A 56 -17.30 2.49 5.63
N ILE A 57 -17.15 2.80 6.92
CA ILE A 57 -18.27 3.15 7.78
C ILE A 57 -18.91 4.45 7.30
N GLY A 58 -18.11 5.50 7.12
CA GLY A 58 -18.58 6.81 6.67
C GLY A 58 -19.14 6.78 5.25
N GLY A 59 -18.44 6.11 4.34
CA GLY A 59 -18.83 5.99 2.93
C GLY A 59 -20.11 5.19 2.77
N LEU A 60 -20.26 4.05 3.45
CA LEU A 60 -21.46 3.22 3.36
C LEU A 60 -22.71 3.95 3.87
N ILE A 61 -22.62 4.59 5.04
CA ILE A 61 -23.74 5.34 5.62
C ILE A 61 -24.12 6.51 4.72
N THR A 62 -23.13 7.25 4.22
CA THR A 62 -23.35 8.42 3.37
C THR A 62 -23.91 8.03 2.00
N ALA A 63 -23.38 6.95 1.40
CA ALA A 63 -23.87 6.41 0.13
C ALA A 63 -25.31 5.93 0.25
N LEU A 64 -25.69 5.26 1.34
CA LEU A 64 -27.09 4.90 1.56
C LEU A 64 -27.97 6.13 1.77
N LYS A 65 -27.57 7.06 2.65
CA LYS A 65 -28.36 8.28 2.93
C LYS A 65 -28.60 9.14 1.69
N ILE A 66 -27.63 9.24 0.78
CA ILE A 66 -27.75 10.05 -0.43
C ILE A 66 -28.37 9.22 -1.58
N GLY A 67 -27.97 7.97 -1.71
CA GLY A 67 -28.38 7.07 -2.78
C GLY A 67 -29.85 6.69 -2.69
N VAL A 68 -30.34 6.31 -1.51
CA VAL A 68 -31.73 5.85 -1.32
C VAL A 68 -32.77 6.92 -1.72
N PRO A 69 -32.77 8.16 -1.20
CA PRO A 69 -33.78 9.16 -1.57
C PRO A 69 -33.67 9.59 -3.04
N ARG A 70 -32.46 9.64 -3.61
CA ARG A 70 -32.25 9.90 -5.05
C ARG A 70 -32.85 8.80 -5.90
N LEU A 71 -32.63 7.53 -5.56
CA LEU A 71 -33.18 6.39 -6.29
C LEU A 71 -34.70 6.35 -6.17
N VAL A 72 -35.24 6.52 -4.96
CA VAL A 72 -36.69 6.51 -4.71
C VAL A 72 -37.38 7.65 -5.47
N SER A 73 -36.89 8.88 -5.37
CA SER A 73 -37.46 10.03 -6.10
C SER A 73 -37.39 9.85 -7.62
N PHE A 74 -36.31 9.26 -8.14
CA PHE A 74 -36.16 8.97 -9.56
C PHE A 74 -37.19 7.93 -10.05
N VAL A 75 -37.35 6.83 -9.31
CA VAL A 75 -38.33 5.78 -9.63
C VAL A 75 -39.76 6.31 -9.56
N ILE A 76 -40.09 7.11 -8.54
CA ILE A 76 -41.42 7.74 -8.42
C ILE A 76 -41.67 8.68 -9.59
N SER A 77 -40.70 9.53 -9.94
CA SER A 77 -40.83 10.48 -11.05
C SER A 77 -41.05 9.76 -12.39
N ILE A 78 -40.34 8.66 -12.64
CA ILE A 78 -40.53 7.80 -13.81
C ILE A 78 -41.91 7.15 -13.80
N GLY A 79 -42.32 6.56 -12.66
CA GLY A 79 -43.62 5.91 -12.52
C GLY A 79 -44.78 6.88 -12.70
N GLN A 80 -44.66 8.12 -12.20
CA GLN A 80 -45.64 9.18 -12.43
C GLN A 80 -45.71 9.55 -13.91
N ASN A 81 -44.57 9.66 -14.59
CA ASN A 81 -44.55 9.98 -16.01
C ASN A 81 -45.17 8.86 -16.86
N TYR A 82 -44.93 7.61 -16.49
CA TYR A 82 -45.58 6.44 -17.11
C TYR A 82 -47.10 6.43 -16.87
N ARG A 83 -47.56 6.72 -15.64
CA ARG A 83 -48.99 6.81 -15.30
C ARG A 83 -49.69 7.97 -16.03
N ARG A 84 -49.02 9.10 -16.25
CA ARG A 84 -49.54 10.21 -17.08
C ARG A 84 -49.73 9.76 -18.54
N ARG A 85 -48.75 9.08 -19.12
CA ARG A 85 -48.84 8.54 -20.49
C ARG A 85 -50.00 7.55 -20.66
N ARG A 86 -50.25 6.68 -19.68
CA ARG A 86 -51.39 5.75 -19.69
C ARG A 86 -52.76 6.43 -19.54
N ARG A 87 -52.84 7.57 -18.84
CA ARG A 87 -54.09 8.34 -18.67
C ARG A 87 -54.42 9.27 -19.83
N GLY A 88 -53.44 9.69 -20.63
CA GLY A 88 -53.65 10.45 -21.86
C GLY A 88 -53.97 9.58 -23.09
N MET A 89 -54.28 8.29 -22.88
CA MET A 89 -54.55 7.29 -23.91
C MET A 89 -55.91 6.58 -23.65
N ILE A 90 -56.83 7.29 -22.98
CA ILE A 90 -58.27 6.97 -22.84
C ILE A 90 -59.03 8.19 -23.34
#